data_AF-A0A5B7V1J5-F1
#
_entry.id   AF-A0A5B7V1J5-F1
#
_cell.length_a   1.000
_cell.length_b   1.000
_cell.length_c   1.000
_cell.angle_alpha   90.00
_cell.angle_beta   90.00
_cell.angle_gamma   90.00
#
_symmetry.space_group_name_H-M   'P 1'
#
loop_
_entity.id
_entity.type
_entity.pdbx_description
1 polymer ?
#
loop_
_entity_poly.entity_id
_entity_poly.type
_entity_poly.pdbx_seq_one_letter_code
_entity_poly.pdbx_strand_id
1 'polypeptide(L)'
;MTACPTCRVPSLTQFASPDLVGKIVYEGHDRADDPAWRESGAATLDDYARWCGHLCGLTCLRMALGEGAPSLFELRDGALKYGAYTEDPADGTIKGLIYAPFAEYVRDTLGREATVHRHLTLDEVADLVDSGHTVITSVHYEIRRPGRPAPGRGGHLVLVTARTADGSLHFHNPSGIDAPTRTAELPRAEFEPFFAGRGVSMR
;
A
#
# COMPACT_ATOMS: atom_id res chain seq x y z
N MET A 1 -6.29 -11.00 13.12
CA MET A 1 -5.20 -10.07 12.76
C MET A 1 -4.81 -9.31 14.00
N THR A 2 -3.53 -9.26 14.37
CA THR A 2 -3.07 -8.46 15.51
C THR A 2 -2.91 -7.01 15.06
N ALA A 3 -3.61 -6.09 15.72
CA ALA A 3 -3.51 -4.66 15.43
C ALA A 3 -2.14 -4.10 15.87
N CYS A 4 -1.61 -3.13 15.12
CA CYS A 4 -0.39 -2.41 15.50
C CYS A 4 -0.58 -1.72 16.87
N PRO A 5 0.36 -1.84 17.82
CA PRO A 5 0.22 -1.18 19.12
C PRO A 5 0.27 0.35 19.03
N THR A 6 0.97 0.90 18.04
CA THR A 6 1.14 2.35 17.83
C THR A 6 -0.11 3.01 17.26
N CYS A 7 -0.73 2.41 16.22
CA CYS A 7 -1.81 3.05 15.47
C CYS A 7 -3.12 2.26 15.42
N ARG A 8 -3.18 1.04 15.98
CA ARG A 8 -4.34 0.12 15.94
C ARG A 8 -4.77 -0.35 14.55
N VAL A 9 -4.11 0.08 13.48
CA VAL A 9 -4.30 -0.41 12.11
C VAL A 9 -3.61 -1.78 11.95
N PRO A 10 -4.21 -2.76 11.24
CA PRO A 10 -3.53 -4.01 10.94
C PRO A 10 -2.39 -3.78 9.94
N SER A 11 -1.30 -4.55 10.08
CA SER A 11 -0.19 -4.58 9.12
C SER A 11 -0.32 -5.80 8.21
N LEU A 12 -0.53 -5.56 6.91
CA LEU A 12 -0.78 -6.58 5.90
C LEU A 12 0.18 -6.39 4.72
N THR A 13 0.46 -7.49 4.01
CA THR A 13 1.25 -7.49 2.78
C THR A 13 0.37 -7.68 1.55
N GLN A 14 0.82 -7.21 0.38
CA GLN A 14 0.18 -7.47 -0.92
C GLN A 14 0.41 -8.91 -1.42
N PHE A 15 1.40 -9.57 -0.83
CA PHE A 15 1.67 -11.00 -1.00
C PHE A 15 1.02 -11.75 0.16
N ALA A 16 0.49 -12.93 -0.10
CA ALA A 16 -0.28 -13.70 0.87
C ALA A 16 0.59 -14.30 1.97
N SER A 17 1.84 -14.67 1.66
CA SER A 17 2.84 -15.10 2.66
C SER A 17 3.81 -13.96 3.00
N PRO A 18 3.69 -13.32 4.17
CA PRO A 18 4.54 -12.17 4.53
C PRO A 18 6.04 -12.48 4.56
N ASP A 19 6.42 -13.73 4.83
CA ASP A 19 7.82 -14.15 4.94
C ASP A 19 8.46 -14.48 3.58
N LEU A 20 7.68 -14.50 2.50
CA LEU A 20 8.17 -14.66 1.13
C LEU A 20 8.42 -13.32 0.43
N VAL A 21 7.98 -12.19 1.00
CA VAL A 21 8.03 -10.88 0.33
C VAL A 21 9.45 -10.55 -0.14
N GLY A 22 10.46 -10.69 0.73
CA GLY A 22 11.86 -10.43 0.36
C GLY A 22 12.34 -11.28 -0.80
N LYS A 23 12.02 -12.58 -0.79
CA LYS A 23 12.39 -13.53 -1.84
C LYS A 23 11.71 -13.20 -3.17
N ILE A 24 10.43 -12.82 -3.15
CA ILE A 24 9.67 -12.47 -4.35
C ILE A 24 10.23 -11.19 -4.98
N VAL A 25 10.48 -10.14 -4.19
CA VAL A 25 10.86 -8.83 -4.74
C VAL A 25 12.35 -8.67 -5.03
N TYR A 26 13.22 -9.52 -4.48
CA TYR A 26 14.68 -9.42 -4.66
C TYR A 26 15.39 -10.67 -5.19
N GLU A 27 14.83 -11.86 -5.00
CA GLU A 27 15.50 -13.13 -5.32
C GLU A 27 14.86 -13.85 -6.51
N GLY A 28 13.79 -13.29 -7.09
CA GLY A 28 13.09 -13.89 -8.22
C GLY A 28 12.26 -15.12 -7.86
N HIS A 29 11.89 -15.28 -6.59
CA HIS A 29 10.96 -16.34 -6.18
C HIS A 29 9.62 -16.20 -6.89
N ASP A 30 9.11 -17.30 -7.42
CA ASP A 30 7.86 -17.27 -8.18
C ASP A 30 6.69 -16.93 -7.24
N ARG A 31 5.83 -16.03 -7.68
CA ARG A 31 4.62 -15.66 -6.95
C ARG A 31 3.63 -16.83 -6.91
N ALA A 32 3.69 -17.73 -7.90
CA ALA A 32 2.89 -18.95 -7.92
C ALA A 32 3.28 -19.95 -6.82
N ASP A 33 4.45 -19.79 -6.20
CA ASP A 33 4.89 -20.64 -5.10
C ASP A 33 4.41 -20.16 -3.71
N ASP A 34 3.61 -19.08 -3.64
CA ASP A 34 3.07 -18.58 -2.39
C ASP A 34 1.99 -19.55 -1.83
N PRO A 35 2.26 -20.26 -0.72
CA PRO A 35 1.36 -21.30 -0.23
C PRO A 35 0.04 -20.74 0.30
N ALA A 36 0.01 -19.46 0.70
CA ALA A 36 -1.13 -18.80 1.31
C ALA A 36 -1.99 -18.06 0.28
N TRP A 37 -1.71 -18.15 -1.03
CA TRP A 37 -2.36 -17.36 -2.07
C TRP A 37 -3.90 -17.30 -1.98
N ARG A 38 -4.55 -18.38 -1.52
CA ARG A 38 -6.01 -18.45 -1.35
C ARG A 38 -6.55 -17.46 -0.33
N GLU A 39 -5.77 -17.09 0.69
CA GLU A 39 -6.15 -16.11 1.70
C GLU A 39 -6.28 -14.68 1.14
N SER A 40 -5.71 -14.43 -0.05
CA SER A 40 -5.87 -13.15 -0.75
C SER A 40 -7.29 -12.93 -1.28
N GLY A 41 -8.06 -14.00 -1.47
CA GLY A 41 -9.36 -14.00 -2.14
C GLY A 41 -9.28 -14.18 -3.66
N ALA A 42 -8.10 -14.41 -4.23
CA ALA A 42 -7.93 -14.65 -5.67
C ALA A 42 -8.73 -15.87 -6.14
N ALA A 43 -9.30 -15.78 -7.35
CA ALA A 43 -10.09 -16.87 -7.92
C ALA A 43 -9.22 -18.09 -8.31
N THR A 44 -8.01 -17.83 -8.79
CA THR A 44 -7.04 -18.86 -9.20
C THR A 44 -5.62 -18.45 -8.79
N LEU A 45 -4.70 -19.43 -8.80
CA LEU A 45 -3.29 -19.18 -8.55
C LEU A 45 -2.69 -18.23 -9.60
N ASP A 46 -3.05 -18.42 -10.88
CA ASP A 46 -2.58 -17.55 -11.96
C ASP A 46 -3.06 -16.11 -11.78
N ASP A 47 -4.32 -15.94 -11.34
CA ASP A 47 -4.87 -14.62 -11.03
C ASP A 47 -4.12 -13.97 -9.86
N TYR A 48 -3.81 -14.74 -8.81
CA TYR A 48 -2.97 -14.27 -7.71
C TYR A 48 -1.58 -13.83 -8.19
N ALA A 49 -0.85 -14.72 -8.88
CA ALA A 49 0.53 -14.50 -9.30
C ALA A 49 0.65 -13.29 -10.25
N ARG A 50 -0.34 -13.11 -11.13
CA ARG A 50 -0.44 -11.95 -12.02
C ARG A 50 -0.58 -10.65 -11.24
N TRP A 51 -1.51 -10.60 -10.27
CA TRP A 51 -1.92 -9.33 -9.65
C TRP A 51 -1.15 -8.96 -8.38
N CYS A 52 -0.69 -9.90 -7.56
CA CYS A 52 -0.18 -9.61 -6.21
C CYS A 52 0.99 -8.60 -6.17
N GLY A 53 1.75 -8.46 -7.26
CA GLY A 53 2.80 -7.45 -7.43
C GLY A 53 2.31 -6.00 -7.59
N HIS A 54 1.02 -5.77 -7.87
CA HIS A 54 0.46 -4.46 -8.26
C HIS A 54 -0.53 -3.89 -7.23
N LEU A 55 -0.85 -4.64 -6.18
CA LEU A 55 -1.95 -4.33 -5.26
C LEU A 55 -1.53 -3.56 -4.00
N CYS A 56 -0.33 -2.96 -3.94
CA CYS A 56 0.13 -2.18 -2.78
C CYS A 56 -0.91 -1.16 -2.29
N GLY A 57 -1.51 -0.41 -3.22
CA GLY A 57 -2.54 0.59 -2.88
C GLY A 57 -3.82 0.00 -2.30
N LEU A 58 -4.26 -1.16 -2.80
CA LEU A 58 -5.44 -1.85 -2.24
C LEU A 58 -5.14 -2.57 -0.94
N THR A 59 -3.90 -3.03 -0.72
CA THR A 59 -3.46 -3.48 0.59
C THR A 59 -3.48 -2.32 1.59
N CYS A 60 -3.04 -1.12 1.20
CA CYS A 60 -3.17 0.09 2.03
C CYS A 60 -4.64 0.40 2.36
N LEU A 61 -5.53 0.33 1.38
CA LEU A 61 -6.97 0.48 1.62
C LEU A 61 -7.49 -0.58 2.60
N ARG A 62 -7.17 -1.86 2.38
CA ARG A 62 -7.60 -2.97 3.25
C ARG A 62 -7.15 -2.76 4.69
N MET A 63 -5.92 -2.30 4.88
CA MET A 63 -5.41 -1.95 6.21
C MET A 63 -6.22 -0.81 6.83
N ALA A 64 -6.46 0.28 6.10
CA ALA A 64 -7.22 1.42 6.58
C ALA A 64 -8.70 1.09 6.92
N LEU A 65 -9.32 0.15 6.19
CA LEU A 65 -10.66 -0.34 6.49
C LEU A 65 -10.73 -1.16 7.78
N GLY A 66 -9.63 -1.82 8.16
CA GLY A 66 -9.51 -2.57 9.41
C GLY A 66 -10.27 -3.89 9.43
N GLU A 67 -10.83 -4.23 10.58
CA GLU A 67 -11.58 -5.48 10.79
C GLU A 67 -12.84 -5.53 9.94
N GLY A 68 -13.13 -6.70 9.34
CA GLY A 68 -14.27 -6.87 8.44
C GLY A 68 -14.07 -6.32 7.03
N ALA A 69 -12.89 -5.79 6.71
CA ALA A 69 -12.56 -5.39 5.34
C ALA A 69 -12.70 -6.58 4.36
N PRO A 70 -13.19 -6.35 3.12
CA PRO A 70 -13.20 -7.37 2.08
C PRO A 70 -11.80 -7.95 1.84
N SER A 71 -11.74 -9.13 1.22
CA SER A 71 -10.47 -9.70 0.76
C SER A 71 -9.78 -8.77 -0.24
N LEU A 72 -8.46 -8.94 -0.39
CA LEU A 72 -7.68 -8.07 -1.26
C LEU A 72 -8.17 -8.14 -2.71
N PHE A 73 -8.60 -9.32 -3.17
CA PHE A 73 -9.06 -9.53 -4.53
C PHE A 73 -10.52 -9.10 -4.73
N GLU A 74 -11.38 -9.15 -3.72
CA GLU A 74 -12.69 -8.48 -3.77
C GLU A 74 -12.54 -6.96 -3.91
N LEU A 75 -11.59 -6.35 -3.17
CA LEU A 75 -11.28 -4.93 -3.32
C LEU A 75 -10.74 -4.62 -4.72
N ARG A 76 -9.90 -5.51 -5.28
CA ARG A 76 -9.40 -5.38 -6.66
C ARG A 76 -10.55 -5.37 -7.66
N ASP A 77 -11.45 -6.35 -7.56
CA ASP A 77 -12.57 -6.48 -8.50
C ASP A 77 -13.52 -5.29 -8.42
N GLY A 78 -13.74 -4.72 -7.23
CA GLY A 78 -14.45 -3.46 -7.05
C GLY A 78 -13.72 -2.30 -7.71
N ALA A 79 -12.44 -2.12 -7.43
CA ALA A 79 -11.63 -1.01 -7.93
C ALA A 79 -11.46 -1.04 -9.48
N LEU A 80 -11.37 -2.23 -10.08
CA LEU A 80 -11.31 -2.42 -11.54
C LEU A 80 -12.56 -1.85 -12.24
N LYS A 81 -13.74 -1.98 -11.64
CA LYS A 81 -15.00 -1.45 -12.22
C LYS A 81 -15.02 0.07 -12.33
N TYR A 82 -14.23 0.76 -11.51
CA TYR A 82 -14.04 2.22 -11.55
C TYR A 82 -12.86 2.64 -12.44
N GLY A 83 -12.10 1.70 -13.00
CA GLY A 83 -10.88 2.01 -13.75
C GLY A 83 -9.72 2.43 -12.86
N ALA A 84 -9.70 2.01 -11.59
CA ALA A 84 -8.58 2.29 -10.67
C ALA A 84 -7.29 1.53 -11.06
N TYR A 85 -7.42 0.50 -11.89
CA TYR A 85 -6.33 -0.22 -12.53
C TYR A 85 -6.65 -0.41 -14.00
N THR A 86 -5.60 -0.39 -14.83
CA THR A 86 -5.69 -0.62 -16.27
C THR A 86 -4.56 -1.52 -16.73
N GLU A 87 -4.83 -2.35 -17.71
CA GLU A 87 -3.81 -3.13 -18.42
C GLU A 87 -3.45 -2.43 -19.73
N ASP A 88 -2.17 -2.44 -20.09
CA ASP A 88 -1.75 -1.93 -21.39
C ASP A 88 -2.26 -2.86 -22.51
N PRO A 89 -2.99 -2.35 -23.52
CA PRO A 89 -3.53 -3.20 -24.58
C PRO A 89 -2.47 -3.91 -25.43
N ALA A 90 -1.23 -3.41 -25.45
CA ALA A 90 -0.18 -3.96 -26.31
C ALA A 90 0.47 -5.22 -25.72
N ASP A 91 0.69 -5.26 -24.41
CA ASP A 91 1.46 -6.31 -23.74
C ASP A 91 0.80 -6.86 -22.46
N GLY A 92 -0.34 -6.32 -22.06
CA GLY A 92 -1.07 -6.72 -20.85
C GLY A 92 -0.43 -6.24 -19.55
N THR A 93 0.51 -5.29 -19.59
CA THR A 93 1.16 -4.76 -18.38
C THR A 93 0.15 -4.04 -17.49
N ILE A 94 0.05 -4.47 -16.23
CA ILE A 94 -0.80 -3.82 -15.23
C ILE A 94 -0.14 -2.51 -14.77
N LYS A 95 -0.82 -1.38 -15.00
CA LYS A 95 -0.41 -0.07 -14.51
C LYS A 95 -0.73 0.07 -13.01
N GLY A 96 0.05 0.88 -12.30
CA GLY A 96 -0.18 1.16 -10.88
C GLY A 96 -1.53 1.83 -10.61
N LEU A 97 -1.95 1.81 -9.35
CA LEU A 97 -3.23 2.38 -8.90
C LEU A 97 -3.41 3.83 -9.36
N ILE A 98 -4.53 4.12 -10.03
CA ILE A 98 -4.91 5.45 -10.49
C ILE A 98 -5.78 6.12 -9.42
N TYR A 99 -5.33 7.25 -8.88
CA TYR A 99 -5.87 7.80 -7.61
C TYR A 99 -7.29 8.34 -7.71
N ALA A 100 -7.64 9.03 -8.79
CA ALA A 100 -8.98 9.61 -8.94
C ALA A 100 -10.09 8.55 -8.98
N PRO A 101 -10.05 7.54 -9.88
CA PRO A 101 -11.01 6.45 -9.88
C PRO A 101 -10.95 5.57 -8.63
N PHE A 102 -9.76 5.40 -8.03
CA PHE A 102 -9.65 4.75 -6.72
C PHE A 102 -10.43 5.48 -5.63
N ALA A 103 -10.27 6.81 -5.53
CA ALA A 103 -10.95 7.59 -4.52
C ALA A 103 -12.47 7.63 -4.75
N GLU A 104 -12.91 7.58 -6.01
CA GLU A 104 -14.33 7.40 -6.38
C GLU A 104 -14.87 6.06 -5.91
N TYR A 105 -14.17 4.96 -6.21
CA TYR A 105 -14.52 3.63 -5.69
C TYR A 105 -14.67 3.60 -4.16
N VAL A 106 -13.71 4.19 -3.44
CA VAL A 106 -13.72 4.24 -1.97
C VAL A 106 -14.92 5.01 -1.43
N ARG A 107 -15.28 6.13 -2.06
CA ARG A 107 -16.46 6.91 -1.64
C ARG A 107 -17.76 6.19 -1.96
N ASP A 108 -17.92 5.75 -3.21
CA ASP A 108 -19.21 5.30 -3.72
C ASP A 108 -19.57 3.88 -3.26
N THR A 109 -18.57 3.00 -3.13
CA THR A 109 -18.81 1.59 -2.78
C THR A 109 -18.58 1.30 -1.30
N LEU A 110 -17.62 1.97 -0.68
CA LEU A 110 -17.22 1.69 0.72
C LEU A 110 -17.74 2.73 1.70
N GLY A 111 -18.31 3.85 1.22
CA GLY A 111 -18.87 4.90 2.06
C GLY A 111 -17.84 5.62 2.92
N ARG A 112 -16.57 5.65 2.49
CA ARG A 112 -15.45 6.30 3.20
C ARG A 112 -15.03 7.57 2.50
N GLU A 113 -14.51 8.52 3.27
CA GLU A 113 -13.94 9.73 2.67
C GLU A 113 -12.60 9.37 2.01
N ALA A 114 -12.37 9.88 0.80
CA ALA A 114 -11.12 9.71 0.08
C ALA A 114 -10.81 10.95 -0.76
N THR A 115 -9.68 11.60 -0.47
CA THR A 115 -9.26 12.85 -1.11
C THR A 115 -7.90 12.67 -1.79
N VAL A 116 -7.85 12.99 -3.09
CA VAL A 116 -6.63 12.89 -3.89
C VAL A 116 -5.78 14.14 -3.74
N HIS A 117 -4.53 13.95 -3.33
CA HIS A 117 -3.52 15.01 -3.21
C HIS A 117 -2.48 14.85 -4.31
N ARG A 118 -2.59 15.68 -5.36
CA ARG A 118 -1.62 15.68 -6.49
C ARG A 118 -0.28 16.28 -6.11
N HIS A 119 -0.29 17.19 -5.14
CA HIS A 119 0.88 17.77 -4.49
C HIS A 119 0.62 17.66 -2.99
N LEU A 120 1.57 17.09 -2.26
CA LEU A 120 1.47 16.85 -0.83
C LEU A 120 2.87 16.93 -0.24
N THR A 121 3.03 17.72 0.82
CA THR A 121 4.25 17.86 1.61
C THR A 121 4.25 16.90 2.80
N LEU A 122 5.40 16.63 3.41
CA LEU A 122 5.46 15.78 4.61
C LEU A 122 4.82 16.44 5.83
N ASP A 123 4.77 17.76 5.88
CA ASP A 123 4.07 18.50 6.93
C ASP A 123 2.56 18.33 6.79
N GLU A 124 2.01 18.46 5.58
CA GLU A 124 0.60 18.16 5.33
C GLU A 124 0.24 16.69 5.58
N VAL A 125 1.14 15.73 5.27
CA VAL A 125 0.94 14.32 5.66
C VAL A 125 0.81 14.19 7.17
N ALA A 126 1.68 14.87 7.92
CA ALA A 126 1.66 14.84 9.37
C ALA A 126 0.38 15.47 9.94
N ASP A 127 -0.05 16.61 9.42
CA ASP A 127 -1.29 17.28 9.84
C ASP A 127 -2.55 16.44 9.53
N LEU A 128 -2.54 15.72 8.40
CA LEU A 128 -3.61 14.79 8.04
C LEU A 128 -3.71 13.63 9.03
N VAL A 129 -2.59 12.99 9.38
CA VAL A 129 -2.62 11.87 10.35
C VAL A 129 -2.99 12.34 11.76
N ASP A 130 -2.50 13.51 12.18
CA ASP A 130 -2.85 14.10 13.47
C ASP A 130 -4.33 14.49 13.57
N SER A 131 -4.97 14.81 12.45
CA SER A 131 -6.42 15.05 12.37
C SER A 131 -7.26 13.76 12.25
N GLY A 132 -6.64 12.60 12.34
CA GLY A 132 -7.28 11.29 12.37
C GLY A 132 -7.46 10.63 10.99
N HIS A 133 -6.79 11.11 9.95
CA HIS A 133 -6.77 10.43 8.66
C HIS A 133 -5.71 9.33 8.62
N THR A 134 -5.88 8.38 7.72
CA THR A 134 -4.74 7.61 7.19
C THR A 134 -4.36 8.16 5.81
N VAL A 135 -3.09 8.05 5.43
CA VAL A 135 -2.60 8.62 4.16
C VAL A 135 -1.86 7.57 3.35
N ILE A 136 -2.40 7.19 2.20
CA ILE A 136 -1.67 6.42 1.20
C ILE A 136 -0.68 7.35 0.51
N THR A 137 0.62 7.14 0.71
CA THR A 137 1.66 7.96 0.09
C THR A 137 2.37 7.22 -1.03
N SER A 138 2.63 7.93 -2.13
CA SER A 138 3.45 7.42 -3.22
C SER A 138 4.92 7.49 -2.85
N VAL A 139 5.59 6.34 -2.91
CA VAL A 139 7.01 6.24 -2.55
C VAL A 139 7.77 5.38 -3.55
N HIS A 140 9.09 5.51 -3.56
CA HIS A 140 9.95 4.57 -4.25
C HIS A 140 9.98 3.22 -3.51
N TYR A 141 9.97 2.11 -4.25
CA TYR A 141 9.87 0.76 -3.68
C TYR A 141 11.06 0.37 -2.79
N GLU A 142 12.22 1.00 -2.97
CA GLU A 142 13.39 0.82 -2.08
C GLU A 142 13.20 1.36 -0.66
N ILE A 143 12.06 1.97 -0.33
CA ILE A 143 11.71 2.24 1.08
C ILE A 143 11.71 0.97 1.95
N ARG A 144 11.67 -0.23 1.33
CA ARG A 144 11.95 -1.52 1.96
C ARG A 144 13.34 -1.61 2.62
N ARG A 145 14.30 -0.80 2.18
CA ARG A 145 15.69 -0.75 2.66
C ARG A 145 16.14 0.71 2.77
N PRO A 146 15.68 1.47 3.78
CA PRO A 146 15.90 2.91 3.90
C PRO A 146 17.38 3.33 3.88
N GLY A 147 18.30 2.46 4.30
CA GLY A 147 19.75 2.68 4.21
C GLY A 147 20.34 2.61 2.79
N ARG A 148 19.52 2.39 1.75
CA ARG A 148 19.92 2.39 0.34
C ARG A 148 19.34 3.60 -0.40
N PRO A 149 20.02 4.11 -1.44
CA PRO A 149 19.50 5.24 -2.20
C PRO A 149 18.19 4.87 -2.92
N ALA A 150 17.32 5.87 -3.10
CA ALA A 150 16.16 5.79 -3.98
C ALA A 150 16.57 6.29 -5.39
N PRO A 151 16.76 5.42 -6.39
CA PRO A 151 17.15 5.84 -7.74
C PRO A 151 16.05 6.65 -8.47
N GLY A 152 14.84 6.74 -7.93
CA GLY A 152 13.72 7.50 -8.49
C GLY A 152 12.62 7.77 -7.46
N ARG A 153 11.46 8.24 -7.91
CA ARG A 153 10.29 8.54 -7.05
C ARG A 153 9.06 7.78 -7.53
N GLY A 154 8.30 7.21 -6.60
CA GLY A 154 7.06 6.47 -6.89
C GLY A 154 7.27 5.02 -7.32
N GLY A 155 6.21 4.38 -7.80
CA GLY A 155 6.21 2.95 -8.15
C GLY A 155 5.78 2.02 -7.00
N HIS A 156 5.57 2.57 -5.81
CA HIS A 156 5.03 1.85 -4.65
C HIS A 156 4.12 2.75 -3.81
N LEU A 157 3.28 2.14 -2.98
CA LEU A 157 2.38 2.84 -2.05
C LEU A 157 2.53 2.27 -0.64
N VAL A 158 2.58 3.15 0.35
CA VAL A 158 2.57 2.81 1.79
C VAL A 158 1.45 3.56 2.49
N LEU A 159 1.01 3.06 3.64
CA LEU A 159 -0.04 3.67 4.45
C LEU A 159 0.58 4.33 5.67
N VAL A 160 0.65 5.66 5.68
CA VAL A 160 1.03 6.44 6.86
C VAL A 160 -0.17 6.51 7.80
N THR A 161 0.03 6.13 9.06
CA THR A 161 -1.05 5.95 10.04
C THR A 161 -0.89 6.78 11.30
N ALA A 162 0.32 7.25 11.60
CA ALA A 162 0.56 8.12 12.74
C ALA A 162 1.86 8.91 12.58
N ARG A 163 2.00 9.93 13.42
CA ARG A 163 3.26 10.58 13.75
C ARG A 163 3.66 10.19 15.16
N THR A 164 4.89 9.74 15.35
CA THR A 164 5.44 9.43 16.67
C THR A 164 5.81 10.69 17.43
N ALA A 165 6.07 10.58 18.74
CA ALA A 165 6.33 11.74 19.60
C ALA A 165 7.59 12.55 19.21
N ASP A 166 8.58 11.90 18.60
CA ASP A 166 9.80 12.51 18.05
C ASP A 166 9.59 13.11 16.64
N GLY A 167 8.38 13.01 16.09
CA GLY A 167 8.02 13.56 14.78
C GLY A 167 8.33 12.63 13.59
N SER A 168 8.70 11.38 13.83
CA SER A 168 8.85 10.36 12.79
C SER A 168 7.49 9.92 12.23
N LEU A 169 7.47 9.50 10.97
CA LEU A 169 6.27 8.97 10.34
C LEU A 169 6.19 7.46 10.62
N HIS A 170 5.09 7.03 11.23
CA HIS A 170 4.76 5.61 11.39
C HIS A 170 3.87 5.16 10.22
N PHE A 171 4.26 4.09 9.54
CA PHE A 171 3.58 3.59 8.35
C PHE A 171 3.61 2.07 8.22
N HIS A 172 2.62 1.55 7.49
CA HIS A 172 2.59 0.16 7.06
C HIS A 172 3.00 0.05 5.59
N ASN A 173 3.93 -0.86 5.32
CA ASN A 173 4.45 -1.12 3.99
C ASN A 173 3.93 -2.47 3.46
N PRO A 174 3.03 -2.47 2.47
CA PRO A 174 2.50 -3.68 1.84
C PRO A 174 3.54 -4.64 1.25
N SER A 175 4.77 -4.17 1.05
CA SER A 175 5.88 -4.95 0.50
C SER A 175 7.11 -4.94 1.41
N GLY A 176 6.93 -4.67 2.71
CA GLY A 176 7.97 -4.83 3.71
C GLY A 176 8.47 -6.27 3.75
N ILE A 177 9.78 -6.45 3.86
CA ILE A 177 10.48 -7.72 3.71
C ILE A 177 10.71 -8.46 5.04
N ASP A 178 10.50 -7.75 6.16
CA ASP A 178 10.61 -8.25 7.52
C ASP A 178 9.66 -7.45 8.45
N ALA A 179 9.58 -7.81 9.72
CA ALA A 179 8.67 -7.12 10.65
C ALA A 179 8.97 -5.60 10.78
N PRO A 180 10.23 -5.14 10.95
CA PRO A 180 10.54 -3.71 11.02
C PRO A 180 10.22 -2.91 9.75
N THR A 181 10.29 -3.53 8.58
CA THR A 181 9.99 -2.85 7.31
C THR A 181 8.52 -2.94 6.91
N ARG A 182 7.75 -3.91 7.45
CA ARG A 182 6.29 -4.02 7.29
C ARG A 182 5.54 -3.00 8.14
N THR A 183 6.01 -2.77 9.36
CA THR A 183 5.52 -1.73 10.26
C THR A 183 6.72 -0.89 10.67
N ALA A 184 6.89 0.23 9.98
CA ALA A 184 8.10 1.02 10.02
C ALA A 184 7.84 2.42 10.60
N GLU A 185 8.89 2.96 11.20
CA GLU A 185 8.96 4.34 11.66
C GLU A 185 10.21 4.96 11.03
N LEU A 186 10.06 6.07 10.33
CA LEU A 186 11.19 6.79 9.74
C LEU A 186 11.12 8.28 10.08
N PRO A 187 12.25 8.91 10.46
CA PRO A 187 12.36 10.35 10.49
C PRO A 187 11.97 10.94 9.13
N ARG A 188 11.32 12.11 9.12
CA ARG A 188 10.87 12.77 7.88
C ARG A 188 12.01 12.93 6.85
N ALA A 189 13.21 13.26 7.30
CA ALA A 189 14.39 13.41 6.44
C ALA A 189 14.85 12.09 5.78
N GLU A 190 14.59 10.94 6.42
CA GLU A 190 14.89 9.61 5.84
C GLU A 190 13.76 9.13 4.93
N PHE A 191 12.52 9.55 5.18
CA PHE A 191 11.37 9.23 4.34
C PHE A 191 11.34 10.06 3.04
N GLU A 192 11.71 11.34 3.11
CA GLU A 192 11.62 12.32 2.02
C GLU A 192 12.26 11.86 0.69
N PRO A 193 13.47 11.25 0.66
CA PRO A 193 14.10 10.80 -0.58
C PRO A 193 13.25 9.78 -1.36
N PHE A 194 12.42 9.00 -0.67
CA PHE A 194 11.52 8.02 -1.30
C PHE A 194 10.19 8.63 -1.71
N PHE A 195 9.73 9.67 -1.00
CA PHE A 195 8.39 10.25 -1.18
C PHE A 195 8.25 10.95 -2.52
N ALA A 196 7.14 10.67 -3.22
CA ALA A 196 6.88 11.22 -4.55
C ALA A 196 5.97 12.47 -4.53
N GLY A 197 5.70 13.03 -3.34
CA GLY A 197 4.99 14.32 -3.19
C GLY A 197 3.50 14.25 -3.49
N ARG A 198 2.86 13.08 -3.37
CA ARG A 198 1.45 12.85 -3.72
C ARG A 198 0.88 11.64 -2.98
N GLY A 199 -0.44 11.60 -2.85
CA GLY A 199 -1.12 10.52 -2.15
C GLY A 199 -2.64 10.64 -2.14
N VAL A 200 -3.26 9.82 -1.30
CA VAL A 200 -4.70 9.83 -1.02
C VAL A 200 -4.92 9.76 0.48
N SER A 201 -5.63 10.73 1.06
CA SER A 201 -6.04 10.68 2.47
C SER A 201 -7.41 10.05 2.62
N MET A 202 -7.64 9.29 3.69
CA MET A 202 -8.88 8.56 3.95
C MET A 202 -9.35 8.70 5.40
N ARG A 203 -10.68 8.64 5.61
CA ARG A 203 -11.36 8.69 6.91
C ARG A 203 -12.64 7.84 6.91
#